data_AF-A0A3D4QFJ9-F1
#
_entry.id   AF-A0A3D4QFJ9-F1
#
_cell.length_a   1.000
_cell.length_b   1.000
_cell.length_c   1.000
_cell.angle_alpha   90.00
_cell.angle_beta   90.00
_cell.angle_gamma   90.00
#
_symmetry.space_group_name_H-M   'P 1'
#
loop_
_entity.id
_entity.type
_entity.pdbx_description
1 polymer ?
#
loop_
_entity_poly.entity_id
_entity_poly.type
_entity_poly.pdbx_seq_one_letter_code
_entity_poly.pdbx_strand_id
1 'polypeptide(L)'
;MGYLDSLLGIFKFTKDTDLVAATCLVLLLSSIIGGMLSSIFKAFGGPLKPIAFQETNGFRILLFYEICLVAVIFYYHMNVTGRIDAIQAIFWVTTMLSMPVLWFMGSVITQVLFWAKISKNKKAYRELVAKRKFAKHKKMQEKIREETKESREAQAQRAEITAKGKKGHQATVKRRRADS
;
A
#
# COMPACT_ATOMS: atom_id res chain seq x y z
N MET A 1 -39.46 6.01 19.17
CA MET A 1 -38.65 7.17 19.55
C MET A 1 -38.61 7.22 21.07
N GLY A 2 -37.65 6.57 21.76
CA GLY A 2 -37.74 6.50 23.23
C GLY A 2 -36.52 5.90 23.94
N TYR A 3 -35.77 5.01 23.28
CA TYR A 3 -34.53 4.47 23.87
C TYR A 3 -33.30 5.34 23.58
N LEU A 4 -33.22 5.95 22.39
CA LEU A 4 -32.11 6.84 22.02
C LEU A 4 -32.15 8.16 22.79
N ASP A 5 -33.35 8.74 22.98
CA ASP A 5 -33.54 9.96 23.78
C ASP A 5 -33.14 9.76 25.25
N SER A 6 -33.44 8.59 25.81
CA SER A 6 -33.10 8.25 27.19
C SER A 6 -31.58 8.07 27.37
N LEU A 7 -30.90 7.48 26.38
CA LEU A 7 -29.44 7.30 26.40
C LEU A 7 -28.69 8.62 26.24
N LEU A 8 -29.17 9.52 25.36
CA LEU A 8 -28.52 10.80 25.10
C LEU A 8 -28.89 11.89 26.13
N GLY A 9 -30.04 11.74 26.79
CA GLY A 9 -30.41 12.52 27.98
C GLY A 9 -29.45 12.31 29.14
N ILE A 10 -28.90 11.10 29.33
CA ILE A 10 -27.83 10.82 30.32
C ILE A 10 -26.57 11.63 30.02
N PHE A 11 -26.28 11.88 28.74
CA PHE A 11 -25.14 12.68 28.31
C PHE A 11 -25.43 14.19 28.24
N LYS A 12 -26.57 14.64 28.80
CA LYS A 12 -27.02 16.05 28.81
C LYS A 12 -27.16 16.67 27.41
N PHE A 13 -27.46 15.88 26.38
CA PHE A 13 -27.86 16.47 25.09
C PHE A 13 -29.31 16.96 25.21
N THR A 14 -29.52 18.27 25.09
CA THR A 14 -30.81 18.92 25.37
C THR A 14 -31.51 19.47 24.12
N LYS A 15 -30.80 19.59 23.00
CA LYS A 15 -31.31 20.05 21.70
C LYS A 15 -30.66 19.23 20.59
N ASP A 16 -31.40 18.99 19.50
CA ASP A 16 -30.94 18.23 18.31
C ASP A 16 -30.31 16.88 18.64
N THR A 17 -30.81 16.24 19.69
CA THR A 17 -30.37 14.95 20.21
C THR A 17 -30.49 13.86 19.15
N ASP A 18 -31.58 13.87 18.39
CA ASP A 18 -31.81 12.96 17.25
C ASP A 18 -30.76 13.13 16.15
N LEU A 19 -30.32 14.36 15.87
CA LEU A 19 -29.30 14.62 14.85
C LEU A 19 -27.96 14.05 15.27
N VAL A 20 -27.57 14.25 16.54
CA VAL A 20 -26.35 13.67 17.12
C VAL A 20 -26.43 12.13 17.10
N ALA A 21 -27.56 11.56 17.52
CA ALA A 21 -27.80 10.13 17.51
C ALA A 21 -27.65 9.52 16.11
N ALA A 22 -28.35 10.10 15.14
CA ALA A 22 -28.36 9.64 13.76
C ALA A 22 -26.97 9.74 13.14
N THR A 23 -26.26 10.84 13.40
CA THR A 23 -24.91 11.05 12.89
C THR A 23 -23.93 10.04 13.47
N CYS A 24 -23.93 9.83 14.79
CA CYS A 24 -23.08 8.81 15.41
C CYS A 24 -23.43 7.41 14.89
N LEU A 25 -24.72 7.07 14.77
CA LEU A 25 -25.16 5.77 14.28
C LEU A 25 -24.71 5.51 12.84
N VAL A 26 -24.89 6.49 11.94
CA VAL A 26 -24.42 6.41 10.56
C VAL A 26 -22.90 6.24 10.50
N LEU A 27 -22.16 7.03 11.26
CA LEU A 27 -20.69 7.02 11.24
C LEU A 27 -20.09 5.74 11.86
N LEU A 28 -20.70 5.20 12.92
CA LEU A 28 -20.26 3.95 13.53
C LEU A 28 -20.59 2.75 12.64
N LEU A 29 -21.79 2.70 12.03
CA LEU A 29 -22.15 1.66 11.07
C LEU A 29 -21.28 1.70 9.83
N SER A 30 -21.04 2.89 9.26
CA SER A 30 -20.18 3.05 8.09
C SER A 30 -18.73 2.65 8.38
N SER A 31 -18.26 2.82 9.62
CA SER A 31 -16.95 2.34 10.06
C SER A 31 -16.86 0.81 10.05
N ILE A 32 -17.89 0.11 10.56
CA ILE A 32 -17.95 -1.37 10.52
C ILE A 32 -18.00 -1.86 9.06
N ILE A 33 -18.93 -1.31 8.27
CA ILE A 33 -19.14 -1.69 6.87
C ILE A 33 -17.89 -1.41 6.04
N GLY A 34 -17.24 -0.26 6.25
CA GLY A 34 -16.00 0.08 5.58
C GLY A 34 -14.85 -0.88 5.93
N GLY A 35 -14.75 -1.29 7.20
CA GLY A 35 -13.83 -2.32 7.66
C GLY A 35 -14.07 -3.65 6.94
N MET A 36 -15.33 -4.07 6.84
CA MET A 36 -15.74 -5.28 6.12
C MET A 36 -15.39 -5.21 4.63
N LEU A 37 -15.77 -4.12 3.96
CA LEU A 37 -15.53 -3.90 2.53
C LEU A 37 -14.03 -3.88 2.22
N SER A 38 -13.21 -3.22 3.05
CA SER A 38 -11.75 -3.20 2.91
C SER A 38 -11.16 -4.61 2.82
N SER A 39 -11.63 -5.53 3.67
CA SER A 39 -11.19 -6.92 3.67
C SER A 39 -11.78 -7.75 2.53
N ILE A 40 -13.02 -7.46 2.11
CA ILE A 40 -13.62 -8.07 0.91
C ILE A 40 -12.85 -7.66 -0.34
N PHE A 41 -12.53 -6.37 -0.51
CA PHE A 41 -11.70 -5.90 -1.62
C PHE A 41 -10.32 -6.55 -1.61
N LYS A 42 -9.72 -6.80 -0.44
CA LYS A 42 -8.49 -7.60 -0.36
C LYS A 42 -8.72 -9.06 -0.82
N ALA A 43 -9.83 -9.67 -0.46
CA ALA A 43 -10.15 -11.04 -0.86
C ALA A 43 -10.47 -11.20 -2.36
N PHE A 44 -11.01 -10.17 -3.03
CA PHE A 44 -11.44 -10.24 -4.42
C PHE A 44 -10.60 -9.40 -5.41
N GLY A 45 -9.78 -8.47 -4.94
CA GLY A 45 -9.02 -7.50 -5.75
C GLY A 45 -7.71 -8.02 -6.38
N GLY A 46 -7.44 -9.32 -6.32
CA GLY A 46 -6.27 -9.92 -6.98
C GLY A 46 -5.03 -10.10 -6.09
N PRO A 47 -3.83 -10.26 -6.68
CA PRO A 47 -2.62 -10.63 -5.95
C PRO A 47 -2.18 -9.52 -4.99
N LEU A 48 -2.28 -9.78 -3.69
CA LEU A 48 -2.00 -8.79 -2.63
C LEU A 48 -0.51 -8.63 -2.38
N LYS A 49 0.00 -7.42 -2.60
CA LYS A 49 1.25 -6.97 -2.00
C LYS A 49 1.06 -6.89 -0.47
N PRO A 50 2.01 -7.37 0.35
CA PRO A 50 1.99 -7.08 1.78
C PRO A 50 2.24 -5.57 1.94
N ILE A 51 1.20 -4.83 2.33
CA ILE A 51 1.26 -3.38 2.57
C ILE A 51 1.16 -3.19 4.07
N ALA A 52 2.03 -2.34 4.64
CA ALA A 52 2.02 -1.99 6.05
C ALA A 52 0.71 -1.26 6.40
N PHE A 53 0.21 -1.42 7.64
CA PHE A 53 -1.10 -0.90 8.05
C PHE A 53 -1.23 0.62 7.84
N GLN A 54 -0.14 1.38 7.99
CA GLN A 54 -0.06 2.83 7.76
C GLN A 54 -0.29 3.25 6.31
N GLU A 55 0.01 2.40 5.34
CA GLU A 55 -0.20 2.66 3.91
C GLU A 55 -1.56 2.16 3.40
N THR A 56 -2.35 1.51 4.25
CA THR A 56 -3.67 1.02 3.84
C THR A 56 -4.69 2.16 3.80
N ASN A 57 -5.48 2.22 2.72
CA ASN A 57 -6.58 3.17 2.55
C ASN A 57 -7.54 3.25 3.76
N GLY A 58 -7.60 2.21 4.61
CA GLY A 58 -8.37 2.22 5.84
C GLY A 58 -7.94 3.29 6.86
N PHE A 59 -6.64 3.59 6.98
CA PHE A 59 -6.17 4.65 7.87
C PHE A 59 -6.59 6.05 7.38
N ARG A 60 -6.55 6.27 6.06
CA ARG A 60 -7.00 7.53 5.43
C ARG A 60 -8.51 7.73 5.56
N ILE A 61 -9.28 6.66 5.42
CA ILE A 61 -10.74 6.69 5.61
C ILE A 61 -11.09 6.95 7.07
N LEU A 62 -10.35 6.36 8.02
CA LEU A 62 -10.52 6.64 9.45
C LEU A 62 -10.25 8.11 9.78
N LEU A 63 -9.15 8.69 9.28
CA LEU A 63 -8.86 10.12 9.42
C LEU A 63 -9.98 11.01 8.87
N PHE A 64 -10.57 10.64 7.73
CA PHE A 64 -11.69 11.39 7.16
C PHE A 64 -12.93 11.35 8.07
N TYR A 65 -13.27 10.17 8.62
CA TYR A 65 -14.37 10.06 9.59
C TYR A 65 -14.12 10.86 10.86
N GLU A 66 -12.88 10.90 11.33
CA GLU A 66 -12.47 11.69 12.49
C GLU A 66 -12.67 13.19 12.22
N ILE A 67 -12.28 13.68 11.03
CA ILE A 67 -12.51 15.07 10.61
C ILE A 67 -14.01 15.39 10.52
N CYS A 68 -14.83 14.51 9.94
CA CYS A 68 -16.28 14.70 9.89
C CYS A 68 -16.89 14.78 11.29
N LEU A 69 -16.45 13.92 12.21
CA LEU A 69 -16.91 13.92 13.59
C LEU A 69 -16.49 15.22 14.31
N VAL A 70 -15.25 15.69 14.12
CA VAL A 70 -14.80 16.99 14.64
C VAL A 70 -15.68 18.13 14.13
N ALA A 71 -16.02 18.15 12.84
CA ALA A 71 -16.90 19.18 12.27
C ALA A 71 -18.29 19.18 12.93
N VAL A 72 -18.84 18.01 13.21
CA VAL A 72 -20.14 17.85 13.90
C VAL A 72 -20.05 18.32 15.36
N ILE A 73 -18.97 17.98 16.07
CA ILE A 73 -18.70 18.45 17.44
C ILE A 73 -18.67 19.99 17.46
N PHE A 74 -17.91 20.59 16.53
CA PHE A 74 -17.81 22.05 16.41
C PHE A 74 -19.16 22.68 16.08
N TYR A 75 -19.89 22.14 15.10
CA TYR A 75 -21.22 22.64 14.74
C TYR A 75 -22.18 22.62 15.94
N TYR A 76 -22.23 21.50 16.65
CA TYR A 76 -23.12 21.31 17.79
C TYR A 76 -22.79 22.27 18.95
N HIS A 77 -21.52 22.40 19.32
CA HIS A 77 -21.14 23.26 20.44
C HIS A 77 -21.11 24.74 20.10
N MET A 78 -20.87 25.13 18.85
CA MET A 78 -20.84 26.55 18.46
C MET A 78 -22.22 27.10 18.09
N ASN A 79 -23.09 26.29 17.48
CA ASN A 79 -24.38 26.78 16.98
C ASN A 79 -25.59 26.31 17.82
N VAL A 80 -25.50 25.20 18.55
CA VAL A 80 -26.67 24.62 19.25
C VAL A 80 -26.65 24.88 20.76
N THR A 81 -25.53 24.58 21.42
CA THR A 81 -25.43 24.64 22.89
C THR A 81 -24.61 25.81 23.45
N GLY A 82 -23.57 26.27 22.75
CA GLY A 82 -22.68 27.35 23.19
C GLY A 82 -21.82 27.02 24.42
N ARG A 83 -21.96 25.82 24.99
CA ARG A 83 -21.22 25.32 26.15
C ARG A 83 -20.91 23.83 25.97
N ILE A 84 -19.76 23.40 26.50
CA ILE A 84 -19.34 21.99 26.51
C ILE A 84 -19.42 21.50 27.96
N ASP A 85 -20.31 20.54 28.21
CA ASP A 85 -20.34 19.81 29.49
C ASP A 85 -19.28 18.68 29.49
N ALA A 86 -18.67 18.40 30.64
CA ALA A 86 -17.64 17.37 30.76
C ALA A 86 -18.13 15.97 30.31
N ILE A 87 -19.40 15.66 30.54
CA ILE A 87 -20.04 14.40 30.15
C ILE A 87 -20.16 14.29 28.61
N GLN A 88 -20.43 15.39 27.92
CA GLN A 88 -20.48 15.43 26.45
C GLN A 88 -19.09 15.24 25.86
N ALA A 89 -18.05 15.82 26.49
CA ALA A 89 -16.67 15.59 26.07
C ALA A 89 -16.27 14.10 26.16
N ILE A 90 -16.66 13.42 27.25
CA ILE A 90 -16.45 11.97 27.41
C ILE A 90 -17.16 11.18 26.31
N PHE A 91 -18.39 11.54 25.97
CA PHE A 91 -19.14 10.91 24.89
C PHE A 91 -18.42 11.03 23.54
N TRP A 92 -17.97 12.23 23.19
CA TRP A 92 -17.29 12.48 21.92
C TRP A 92 -15.94 11.76 21.81
N VAL A 93 -15.15 11.79 22.88
CA VAL A 93 -13.86 11.07 22.93
C VAL A 93 -14.07 9.56 22.83
N THR A 94 -15.06 9.02 23.54
CA THR A 94 -15.38 7.58 23.46
C THR A 94 -15.84 7.20 22.05
N THR A 95 -16.65 8.06 21.42
CA THR A 95 -17.10 7.87 20.03
C THR A 95 -15.91 7.86 19.07
N MET A 96 -14.99 8.82 19.18
CA MET A 96 -13.74 8.86 18.40
C MET A 96 -12.91 7.59 18.53
N LEU A 97 -12.72 7.08 19.75
CA LEU A 97 -11.94 5.87 20.00
C LEU A 97 -12.64 4.60 19.51
N SER A 98 -13.98 4.56 19.53
CA SER A 98 -14.76 3.40 19.09
C SER A 98 -14.71 3.18 17.57
N MET A 99 -14.64 4.23 16.76
CA MET A 99 -14.60 4.14 15.29
C MET A 99 -13.46 3.25 14.74
N PRO A 100 -12.18 3.46 15.10
CA PRO A 100 -11.09 2.60 14.62
C PRO A 100 -11.21 1.16 15.15
N VAL A 101 -11.74 0.97 16.36
CA VAL A 101 -11.99 -0.36 16.92
C VAL A 101 -13.07 -1.10 16.13
N LEU A 102 -14.17 -0.43 15.79
CA LEU A 102 -15.25 -0.99 14.99
C LEU A 102 -14.81 -1.30 13.55
N TRP A 103 -14.01 -0.42 12.95
CA TRP A 103 -13.39 -0.70 11.66
C TRP A 103 -12.52 -1.95 11.70
N PHE A 104 -11.67 -2.07 12.72
CA PHE A 104 -10.82 -3.24 12.91
C PHE A 104 -11.67 -4.51 13.08
N MET A 105 -12.70 -4.48 13.92
CA MET A 105 -13.64 -5.59 14.09
C MET A 105 -14.28 -6.02 12.76
N GLY A 106 -14.83 -5.07 11.99
CA GLY A 106 -15.42 -5.37 10.67
C GLY A 106 -14.42 -5.99 9.70
N SER A 107 -13.18 -5.49 9.70
CA SER A 107 -12.08 -6.03 8.90
C SER A 107 -11.65 -7.43 9.33
N VAL A 108 -11.60 -7.72 10.64
CA VAL A 108 -11.20 -9.03 11.16
C VAL A 108 -12.26 -10.08 10.86
N ILE A 109 -13.54 -9.78 11.09
CA ILE A 109 -14.66 -10.71 10.82
C ILE A 109 -14.60 -11.19 9.37
N THR A 110 -14.49 -10.25 8.43
CA THR A 110 -14.41 -10.57 7.00
C THR A 110 -13.08 -11.22 6.59
N GLN A 111 -11.96 -10.89 7.24
CA GLN A 111 -10.70 -11.60 7.03
C GLN A 111 -10.78 -13.06 7.43
N VAL A 112 -11.44 -13.37 8.54
CA VAL A 112 -11.66 -14.75 9.00
C VAL A 112 -12.57 -15.48 8.01
N LEU A 113 -13.69 -14.86 7.61
CA LEU A 113 -14.63 -15.45 6.65
C LEU A 113 -13.98 -15.73 5.28
N PHE A 114 -13.11 -14.85 4.80
CA PHE A 114 -12.45 -14.99 3.49
C PHE A 114 -10.98 -15.45 3.59
N TRP A 115 -10.58 -16.05 4.72
CA TRP A 115 -9.18 -16.38 5.00
C TRP A 115 -8.53 -17.25 3.93
N ALA A 116 -9.24 -18.30 3.49
CA ALA A 116 -8.78 -19.20 2.43
C ALA A 116 -8.51 -18.46 1.11
N LYS A 117 -9.35 -17.48 0.77
CA LYS A 117 -9.23 -16.70 -0.47
C LYS A 117 -8.10 -15.68 -0.38
N ILE A 118 -7.96 -15.00 0.75
CA ILE A 118 -6.86 -14.08 1.02
C ILE A 118 -5.52 -14.81 1.01
N SER A 119 -5.45 -16.02 1.57
CA SER A 119 -4.25 -16.87 1.55
C SER A 119 -3.85 -17.25 0.11
N LYS A 120 -4.82 -17.64 -0.72
CA LYS A 120 -4.60 -17.90 -2.16
C LYS A 120 -4.07 -16.66 -2.90
N ASN A 121 -4.64 -15.48 -2.66
CA ASN A 121 -4.16 -14.24 -3.29
C ASN A 121 -2.75 -13.85 -2.83
N LYS A 122 -2.40 -14.06 -1.56
CA LYS A 122 -1.03 -13.86 -1.04
C LYS A 122 -0.04 -14.82 -1.70
N LYS A 123 -0.41 -16.09 -1.88
CA LYS A 123 0.42 -17.08 -2.58
C LYS A 123 0.62 -16.69 -4.05
N ALA A 124 -0.45 -16.31 -4.75
CA ALA A 124 -0.39 -15.84 -6.13
C ALA A 124 0.52 -14.61 -6.30
N TYR A 125 0.51 -13.67 -5.35
CA TYR A 125 1.42 -12.52 -5.37
C TYR A 125 2.89 -12.95 -5.25
N ARG A 126 3.21 -13.87 -4.32
CA ARG A 126 4.57 -14.40 -4.17
C ARG A 126 5.08 -15.07 -5.44
N GLU A 127 4.23 -15.86 -6.10
CA GLU A 127 4.56 -16.52 -7.36
C GLU A 127 4.78 -15.52 -8.50
N LEU A 128 3.96 -14.46 -8.58
CA LEU A 128 4.15 -13.38 -9.57
C LEU A 128 5.46 -12.62 -9.35
N VAL A 129 5.81 -12.31 -8.09
CA VAL A 129 7.09 -11.65 -7.78
C VAL A 129 8.27 -12.55 -8.12
N ALA A 130 8.19 -13.85 -7.81
CA ALA A 130 9.21 -14.82 -8.18
C ALA A 130 9.37 -14.88 -9.70
N LYS A 131 8.28 -15.02 -10.47
CA LYS A 131 8.31 -15.01 -11.95
C LYS A 131 8.94 -13.73 -12.50
N ARG A 132 8.62 -12.56 -11.95
CA ARG A 132 9.24 -11.28 -12.35
C ARG A 132 10.74 -11.23 -12.05
N LYS A 133 11.19 -11.76 -10.90
CA LYS A 133 12.62 -11.86 -10.58
C LYS A 133 13.34 -12.80 -11.55
N PHE A 134 12.80 -13.99 -11.81
CA PHE A 134 13.37 -14.92 -12.78
C PHE A 134 13.44 -14.33 -14.20
N ALA A 135 12.39 -13.63 -14.65
CA ALA A 135 12.40 -12.95 -15.94
C ALA A 135 13.46 -11.84 -16.01
N LYS A 136 13.68 -11.08 -14.93
CA LYS A 136 14.76 -10.08 -14.86
C LYS A 136 16.14 -10.74 -14.91
N HIS A 137 16.36 -11.82 -14.15
CA HIS A 137 17.63 -12.55 -14.16
C HIS A 137 17.92 -13.17 -15.53
N LYS A 138 16.91 -13.73 -16.20
CA LYS A 138 17.05 -14.28 -17.56
C LYS A 138 17.48 -13.21 -18.56
N LYS A 139 16.81 -12.05 -18.56
CA LYS A 139 17.18 -10.91 -19.42
C LYS A 139 18.61 -10.39 -19.12
N MET A 140 19.01 -10.40 -17.85
CA MET A 140 20.36 -9.99 -17.46
C MET A 140 21.42 -10.98 -17.95
N GLN A 141 21.16 -12.29 -17.86
CA GLN A 141 22.06 -13.31 -18.41
C GLN A 141 22.17 -13.24 -19.94
N GLU A 142 21.08 -12.97 -20.64
CA GLU A 142 21.09 -12.76 -22.09
C GLU A 142 21.97 -11.57 -22.47
N LYS A 143 21.84 -10.42 -21.77
CA LYS A 143 22.71 -9.25 -21.98
C LYS A 143 24.19 -9.56 -21.72
N ILE A 144 24.51 -10.23 -20.61
CA ILE A 144 25.90 -10.61 -20.30
C ILE A 144 26.47 -11.52 -21.40
N ARG A 145 25.65 -12.42 -21.94
CA ARG A 145 26.06 -13.32 -23.02
C ARG A 145 26.31 -12.57 -24.33
N GLU A 146 25.51 -11.56 -24.65
CA GLU A 146 25.71 -10.67 -25.81
C GLU A 146 26.98 -9.85 -25.64
N GLU A 147 27.16 -9.18 -24.50
CA GLU A 147 28.38 -8.40 -24.20
C GLU A 147 29.65 -9.28 -24.22
N THR A 148 29.56 -10.53 -23.76
CA THR A 148 30.68 -11.48 -23.81
C THR A 148 31.03 -11.88 -25.25
N LYS A 149 30.02 -12.02 -26.13
CA LYS A 149 30.25 -12.31 -27.56
C LYS A 149 30.92 -11.12 -28.25
N GLU A 150 30.38 -9.91 -28.07
CA GLU A 150 30.95 -8.69 -28.63
C GLU A 150 32.39 -8.46 -28.14
N SER A 151 32.66 -8.69 -26.85
CA SER A 151 34.01 -8.59 -26.28
C SER A 151 34.98 -9.62 -26.89
N ARG A 152 34.53 -10.86 -27.11
CA ARG A 152 35.35 -11.89 -27.79
C ARG A 152 35.62 -11.55 -29.25
N GLU A 153 34.63 -11.03 -29.97
CA GLU A 153 34.78 -10.60 -31.36
C GLU A 153 35.74 -9.39 -31.47
N ALA A 154 35.61 -8.42 -30.57
CA ALA A 154 36.53 -7.29 -30.47
C ALA A 154 37.96 -7.72 -30.12
N GLN A 155 38.12 -8.71 -29.23
CA GLN A 155 39.43 -9.27 -28.87
C GLN A 155 40.05 -10.06 -30.04
N ALA A 156 39.25 -10.79 -30.82
CA ALA A 156 39.69 -11.49 -32.02
C ALA A 156 40.14 -10.52 -33.12
N GLN A 157 39.38 -9.45 -33.38
CA GLN A 157 39.76 -8.41 -34.33
C GLN A 157 41.05 -7.69 -33.92
N ARG A 158 41.19 -7.35 -32.63
CA ARG A 158 42.43 -6.76 -32.11
C ARG A 158 43.61 -7.70 -32.32
N ALA A 159 43.49 -8.98 -31.98
CA ALA A 159 44.55 -9.98 -32.15
C ALA A 159 44.96 -10.14 -33.63
N GLU A 160 44.02 -10.08 -34.57
CA GLU A 160 44.31 -10.14 -36.00
C GLU A 160 45.12 -8.93 -36.48
N ILE A 161 44.78 -7.72 -36.01
CA ILE A 161 45.52 -6.49 -36.32
C ILE A 161 46.95 -6.56 -35.76
N THR A 162 47.12 -7.01 -34.51
CA THR A 162 48.46 -7.16 -33.91
C THR A 162 49.30 -8.23 -34.62
N ALA A 163 48.67 -9.31 -35.10
CA ALA A 163 49.35 -10.34 -35.87
C ALA A 163 49.82 -9.83 -37.24
N LYS A 164 48.98 -9.05 -37.95
CA LYS A 164 49.35 -8.38 -39.20
C LYS A 164 50.46 -7.36 -38.97
N GLY A 165 50.39 -6.57 -37.90
CA GLY A 165 51.44 -5.61 -37.52
C GLY A 165 52.79 -6.27 -37.23
N LYS A 166 52.80 -7.40 -36.50
CA LYS A 166 54.03 -8.17 -36.24
C LYS A 166 54.63 -8.77 -37.51
N LYS A 167 53.80 -9.29 -38.43
CA LYS A 167 54.28 -9.79 -39.73
C LYS A 167 54.87 -8.67 -40.60
N GLY A 168 54.22 -7.51 -40.65
CA GLY A 168 54.73 -6.33 -41.35
C GLY A 168 56.07 -5.87 -40.77
N HIS A 169 56.19 -5.80 -39.44
CA HIS A 169 57.43 -5.44 -38.78
C HIS A 169 58.57 -6.44 -39.06
N GLN A 170 58.31 -7.75 -39.00
CA GLN A 170 59.30 -8.77 -39.35
C GLN A 170 59.74 -8.70 -40.83
N ALA A 171 58.83 -8.43 -41.76
CA ALA A 171 59.16 -8.25 -43.17
C ALA A 171 60.07 -7.02 -43.39
N THR A 172 59.81 -5.94 -42.66
CA THR A 172 60.58 -4.70 -42.74
C THR A 172 61.99 -4.87 -42.15
N VAL A 173 62.11 -5.61 -41.04
CA VAL A 173 63.40 -5.94 -40.41
C VAL A 173 64.22 -6.89 -41.28
N LYS A 174 63.59 -7.87 -41.94
CA LYS A 174 64.28 -8.75 -42.90
C LYS A 174 64.78 -8.01 -44.13
N ARG A 175 64.03 -7.06 -44.68
CA ARG A 175 64.50 -6.20 -45.78
C ARG A 175 65.72 -5.37 -45.39
N ARG A 176 65.66 -4.67 -44.25
CA ARG A 176 66.81 -3.87 -43.77
C ARG A 176 68.08 -4.68 -43.54
N ARG A 177 67.97 -5.95 -43.17
CA ARG A 177 69.14 -6.86 -43.01
C ARG A 177 69.67 -7.42 -44.32
N ALA A 178 68.90 -7.39 -45.40
CA ALA A 178 69.36 -7.81 -46.73
C ALA A 178 70.07 -6.65 -47.48
N ASP A 179 69.80 -5.41 -47.07
CA ASP A 179 70.40 -4.19 -47.63
C ASP A 179 71.65 -3.71 -46.85
N SER A 180 72.15 -4.49 -45.86
CA SER A 180 73.39 -4.24 -45.09
C SER A 180 74.41 -5.35 -45.38
#